data_AF-A0A0M2PW48-F1
#
_entry.id   AF-A0A0M2PW48-F1
#
_cell.length_a   1.000
_cell.length_b   1.000
_cell.length_c   1.000
_cell.angle_alpha   90.00
_cell.angle_beta   90.00
_cell.angle_gamma   90.00
#
_symmetry.space_group_name_H-M   'P 1'
#
loop_
_entity.id
_entity.type
_entity.pdbx_description
1 polymer ?
#
loop_
_entity_poly.entity_id
_entity_poly.type
_entity_poly.pdbx_seq_one_letter_code
_entity_poly.pdbx_strand_id
1 'polypeptide(L)'
;MPTPGLNLLAIAIFSITLVSLLGPLLHISPTVPALTTVGLLGLITVDSLTWSSQGTTLVVDWFAQRSAGYRDRIIHHEAGHFLVATLLGVPVTGYALSAWEALRQGQQAQGGVRFEDGNLQAQLEEGYVTGATVDRYCQVWLAGGVAEQLVYGTVEGAGDDRQKVRRLLAYLPVSPQDRQQKQRWATLQAKSMLQRHWDSYETLVQLLRDNALVEDCRQAVLGGTNETALGERSSGMRG
;
A
#
# COMPACT_ATOMS: atom_id res chain seq x y z
N MET A 1 -14.88 -3.99 -4.52
CA MET A 1 -15.57 -4.83 -3.52
C MET A 1 -15.67 -4.06 -2.20
N PRO A 2 -16.55 -4.41 -1.24
CA PRO A 2 -16.50 -3.79 0.10
C PRO A 2 -15.12 -4.00 0.73
N THR A 3 -14.56 -2.95 1.35
CA THR A 3 -13.25 -3.05 2.00
C THR A 3 -13.32 -4.07 3.14
N PRO A 4 -12.21 -4.76 3.48
CA PRO A 4 -12.21 -5.79 4.52
C PRO A 4 -12.76 -5.29 5.86
N GLY A 5 -12.48 -4.03 6.22
CA GLY A 5 -13.05 -3.39 7.40
C GLY A 5 -14.58 -3.25 7.36
N LEU A 6 -15.16 -2.98 6.19
CA LEU A 6 -16.62 -2.87 6.03
C LEU A 6 -17.32 -4.24 6.21
N ASN A 7 -16.71 -5.31 5.69
CA ASN A 7 -17.21 -6.67 5.87
C ASN A 7 -17.15 -7.10 7.34
N LEU A 8 -16.02 -6.82 8.01
CA LEU A 8 -15.86 -7.13 9.43
C LEU A 8 -16.88 -6.36 10.28
N LEU A 9 -17.08 -5.07 9.98
CA LEU A 9 -18.09 -4.24 10.64
C LEU A 9 -19.51 -4.77 10.41
N ALA A 10 -19.85 -5.14 9.18
CA ALA A 10 -21.16 -5.68 8.84
C ALA A 10 -21.42 -7.01 9.57
N ILE A 11 -20.44 -7.91 9.61
CA ILE A 11 -20.53 -9.17 10.36
C ILE A 11 -20.70 -8.90 11.86
N ALA A 12 -19.96 -7.94 12.43
CA ALA A 12 -20.09 -7.58 13.83
C ALA A 12 -21.48 -7.02 14.15
N ILE A 13 -21.97 -6.06 13.36
CA ILE A 13 -23.30 -5.46 13.52
C ILE A 13 -24.38 -6.54 13.38
N PHE A 14 -24.31 -7.36 12.33
CA PHE A 14 -25.26 -8.45 12.11
C PHE A 14 -25.27 -9.45 13.26
N SER A 15 -24.10 -9.82 13.79
CA SER A 15 -23.99 -10.76 14.91
C SER A 15 -24.60 -10.16 16.17
N ILE A 16 -24.31 -8.89 16.47
CA ILE A 16 -24.86 -8.18 17.63
C ILE A 16 -26.38 -8.05 17.51
N THR A 17 -26.91 -7.68 16.34
CA THR A 17 -28.36 -7.57 16.13
C THR A 17 -29.05 -8.94 16.20
N LEU A 18 -28.46 -9.97 15.60
CA LEU A 18 -28.97 -11.35 15.65
C LEU A 18 -29.06 -11.86 17.09
N VAL A 19 -27.98 -11.70 17.88
CA VAL A 19 -27.96 -12.08 19.30
C VAL A 19 -28.93 -11.23 20.12
N SER A 20 -29.11 -9.95 19.80
CA SER A 20 -30.07 -9.09 20.52
C SER A 20 -31.52 -9.50 20.27
N LEU A 21 -31.86 -9.94 19.05
CA LEU A 21 -33.21 -10.32 18.65
C LEU A 21 -33.56 -11.77 19.01
N LEU A 22 -32.66 -12.71 18.75
CA LEU A 22 -32.90 -14.15 18.92
C LEU A 22 -32.31 -14.70 20.22
N GLY A 23 -31.34 -14.02 20.83
CA GLY A 23 -30.71 -14.44 22.08
C GLY A 23 -31.70 -14.72 23.21
N PRO A 24 -32.72 -13.86 23.45
CA PRO A 24 -33.73 -14.13 24.48
C PRO A 24 -34.50 -15.44 24.29
N LEU A 25 -34.74 -15.87 23.04
CA LEU A 25 -35.38 -17.16 22.73
C LEU A 25 -34.49 -18.35 23.11
N LEU A 26 -33.18 -18.13 23.18
CA LEU A 26 -32.17 -19.11 23.62
C LEU A 26 -31.75 -18.90 25.09
N HIS A 27 -32.51 -18.13 25.87
CA HIS A 27 -32.21 -17.75 27.26
C HIS A 27 -30.89 -16.96 27.43
N ILE A 28 -30.40 -16.31 26.38
CA ILE A 28 -29.27 -15.38 26.46
C ILE A 28 -29.78 -14.02 26.91
N SER A 29 -29.20 -13.47 27.99
CA SER A 29 -29.60 -12.17 28.52
C SER A 29 -29.32 -11.03 27.51
N PRO A 30 -30.24 -10.07 27.33
CA PRO A 30 -30.02 -8.86 26.54
C PRO A 30 -28.83 -8.01 27.01
N THR A 31 -28.39 -8.19 28.26
CA THR A 31 -27.19 -7.51 28.79
C THR A 31 -25.91 -7.96 28.09
N VAL A 32 -25.86 -9.18 27.54
CA VAL A 32 -24.68 -9.73 26.86
C VAL A 32 -24.32 -8.94 25.60
N PRO A 33 -25.21 -8.77 24.59
CA PRO A 33 -24.89 -7.96 23.40
C PRO A 33 -24.66 -6.48 23.74
N ALA A 34 -25.33 -5.94 24.76
CA ALA A 34 -25.12 -4.56 25.21
C ALA A 34 -23.70 -4.35 25.77
N LEU A 35 -23.28 -5.18 26.72
CA LEU A 35 -21.92 -5.11 27.30
C LEU A 35 -20.84 -5.41 26.25
N THR A 36 -21.11 -6.33 25.34
CA THR A 36 -20.20 -6.62 24.22
C THR A 36 -19.98 -5.38 23.37
N THR A 37 -21.06 -4.67 22.99
CA THR A 37 -20.98 -3.45 22.18
C THR A 37 -20.21 -2.35 22.89
N VAL A 38 -20.53 -2.09 24.18
CA VAL A 38 -19.82 -1.09 24.99
C VAL A 38 -18.34 -1.42 25.13
N GLY A 39 -18.01 -2.69 25.40
CA GLY A 39 -16.62 -3.15 25.48
C GLY A 39 -15.87 -2.96 24.16
N LEU A 40 -16.46 -3.33 23.03
CA LEU A 40 -15.86 -3.18 21.70
C LEU A 40 -15.59 -1.72 21.35
N LEU A 41 -16.57 -0.84 21.58
CA LEU A 41 -16.41 0.60 21.36
C LEU A 41 -15.35 1.19 22.29
N GLY A 42 -15.31 0.75 23.55
CA GLY A 42 -14.28 1.13 24.50
C GLY A 42 -12.87 0.76 24.02
N LEU A 43 -12.68 -0.48 23.56
CA LEU A 43 -11.40 -0.96 23.01
C LEU A 43 -10.98 -0.19 21.75
N ILE A 44 -11.91 0.02 20.81
CA ILE A 44 -11.63 0.81 19.60
C ILE A 44 -11.25 2.25 19.96
N THR A 45 -11.93 2.85 20.94
CA THR A 45 -11.65 4.22 21.39
C THR A 45 -10.27 4.31 22.03
N VAL A 46 -9.92 3.36 22.90
CA VAL A 46 -8.58 3.28 23.49
C VAL A 46 -7.54 3.15 22.39
N ASP A 47 -7.69 2.18 21.48
CA ASP A 47 -6.75 1.96 20.36
C ASP A 47 -6.57 3.21 19.48
N SER A 48 -7.66 3.93 19.17
CA SER A 48 -7.61 5.16 18.39
C SER A 48 -6.83 6.28 19.10
N LEU A 49 -7.00 6.41 20.42
CA LEU A 49 -6.41 7.51 21.19
C LEU A 49 -4.97 7.21 21.62
N THR A 50 -4.67 5.96 21.99
CA THR A 50 -3.35 5.59 22.53
C THR A 50 -2.42 5.07 21.45
N TRP A 51 -2.92 4.31 20.48
CA TRP A 51 -2.12 3.56 19.51
C TRP A 51 -2.34 3.97 18.06
N SER A 52 -3.05 5.08 17.83
CA SER A 52 -3.34 5.60 16.49
C SER A 52 -4.00 4.56 15.57
N SER A 53 -4.88 3.72 16.12
CA SER A 53 -5.61 2.67 15.40
C SER A 53 -4.77 1.48 14.90
N GLN A 54 -3.59 1.24 15.48
CA GLN A 54 -2.76 0.10 15.08
C GLN A 54 -3.39 -1.25 15.41
N GLY A 55 -4.03 -1.40 16.57
CA GLY A 55 -4.68 -2.65 16.97
C GLY A 55 -5.83 -3.04 16.04
N THR A 56 -6.69 -2.08 15.71
CA THR A 56 -7.78 -2.25 14.74
C THR A 56 -7.24 -2.59 13.35
N THR A 57 -6.15 -1.96 12.92
CA THR A 57 -5.47 -2.27 11.64
C THR A 57 -4.97 -3.71 11.59
N LEU A 58 -4.36 -4.22 12.66
CA LEU A 58 -3.90 -5.62 12.74
C LEU A 58 -5.05 -6.62 12.62
N VAL A 59 -6.18 -6.37 13.29
CA VAL A 59 -7.34 -7.27 13.25
C VAL A 59 -7.97 -7.29 11.85
N VAL A 60 -8.13 -6.12 11.23
CA VAL A 60 -8.70 -6.00 9.88
C VAL A 60 -7.78 -6.65 8.86
N ASP A 61 -6.48 -6.39 8.90
CA ASP A 61 -5.50 -6.99 7.99
C ASP A 61 -5.47 -8.52 8.17
N TRP A 62 -5.40 -9.02 9.41
CA TRP A 62 -5.44 -10.47 9.68
C TRP A 62 -6.72 -11.16 9.15
N PHE A 63 -7.87 -10.48 9.21
CA PHE A 63 -9.10 -10.99 8.61
C PHE A 63 -9.01 -10.98 7.08
N ALA A 64 -8.53 -9.89 6.49
CA ALA A 64 -8.39 -9.70 5.05
C ALA A 64 -7.43 -10.72 4.41
N GLN A 65 -6.30 -10.97 5.07
CA GLN A 65 -5.22 -11.88 4.62
C GLN A 65 -5.66 -13.34 4.48
N ARG A 66 -6.83 -13.73 5.00
CA ARG A 66 -7.41 -15.06 4.73
C ARG A 66 -7.81 -15.23 3.27
N SER A 67 -8.19 -14.15 2.60
CA SER A 67 -8.51 -14.18 1.18
C SER A 67 -7.22 -14.32 0.37
N ALA A 68 -7.15 -15.38 -0.46
CA ALA A 68 -6.04 -15.54 -1.40
C ALA A 68 -5.98 -14.36 -2.39
N GLY A 69 -7.13 -13.86 -2.85
CA GLY A 69 -7.18 -12.71 -3.76
C GLY A 69 -6.74 -11.38 -3.12
N TYR A 70 -6.96 -11.20 -1.81
CA TYR A 70 -6.47 -10.01 -1.10
C TYR A 70 -4.94 -10.04 -0.97
N ARG A 71 -4.39 -11.18 -0.54
CA ARG A 71 -2.93 -11.42 -0.48
C ARG A 71 -2.27 -11.16 -1.83
N ASP A 72 -2.82 -11.76 -2.88
CA ASP A 72 -2.28 -11.63 -4.24
C ASP A 72 -2.31 -10.17 -4.71
N ARG A 73 -3.39 -9.45 -4.42
CA ARG A 73 -3.51 -8.03 -4.73
C ARG A 73 -2.48 -7.17 -3.98
N ILE A 74 -2.23 -7.43 -2.70
CA ILE A 74 -1.16 -6.75 -1.94
C ILE A 74 0.19 -7.01 -2.60
N ILE A 75 0.52 -8.25 -2.94
CA ILE A 75 1.81 -8.56 -3.58
C ILE A 75 1.99 -7.77 -4.86
N HIS A 76 0.95 -7.73 -5.71
CA HIS A 76 0.97 -6.94 -6.94
C HIS A 76 1.09 -5.44 -6.69
N HIS A 77 0.47 -4.93 -5.62
CA HIS A 77 0.56 -3.54 -5.18
C HIS A 77 1.99 -3.19 -4.72
N GLU A 78 2.56 -3.98 -3.82
CA GLU A 78 3.91 -3.79 -3.30
C GLU A 78 4.98 -3.95 -4.37
N ALA A 79 4.82 -4.91 -5.28
CA ALA A 79 5.70 -5.05 -6.45
C ALA A 79 5.71 -3.78 -7.31
N GLY A 80 4.56 -3.10 -7.43
CA GLY A 80 4.44 -1.84 -8.17
C GLY A 80 5.29 -0.74 -7.55
N HIS A 81 5.17 -0.55 -6.23
CA HIS A 81 6.00 0.36 -5.45
C HIS A 81 7.49 0.05 -5.58
N PHE A 82 7.85 -1.21 -5.37
CA PHE A 82 9.24 -1.66 -5.34
C PHE A 82 9.92 -1.43 -6.69
N LEU A 83 9.27 -1.84 -7.80
CA LEU A 83 9.81 -1.66 -9.15
C LEU A 83 10.08 -0.18 -9.44
N VAL A 84 9.07 0.67 -9.27
CA VAL A 84 9.17 2.10 -9.61
C VAL A 84 10.17 2.81 -8.71
N ALA A 85 10.25 2.47 -7.42
CA ALA A 85 11.27 2.99 -6.52
C ALA A 85 12.68 2.64 -7.00
N THR A 86 12.90 1.37 -7.35
CA THR A 86 14.20 0.88 -7.82
C THR A 86 14.62 1.59 -9.12
N LEU A 87 13.71 1.73 -10.10
CA LEU A 87 13.98 2.42 -11.37
C LEU A 87 14.28 3.92 -11.19
N LEU A 88 13.68 4.56 -10.18
CA LEU A 88 13.89 5.97 -9.88
C LEU A 88 15.05 6.23 -8.90
N GLY A 89 15.77 5.19 -8.51
CA GLY A 89 16.89 5.28 -7.58
C GLY A 89 16.49 5.62 -6.15
N VAL A 90 15.26 5.31 -5.74
CA VAL A 90 14.82 5.37 -4.34
C VAL A 90 15.21 4.06 -3.67
N PRO A 91 16.15 4.05 -2.69
CA PRO A 91 16.61 2.81 -2.09
C PRO A 91 15.48 2.11 -1.33
N VAL A 92 15.24 0.84 -1.65
CA VAL A 92 14.30 -0.01 -0.92
C VAL A 92 15.07 -0.73 0.20
N THR A 93 14.65 -0.52 1.44
CA THR A 93 15.33 -1.08 2.64
C THR A 93 14.62 -2.32 3.18
N GLY A 94 13.41 -2.61 2.69
CA GLY A 94 12.61 -3.72 3.16
C GLY A 94 11.19 -3.70 2.63
N TYR A 95 10.44 -4.73 2.97
CA TYR A 95 9.01 -4.78 2.75
C TYR A 95 8.34 -5.64 3.82
N ALA A 96 7.04 -5.44 4.01
CA ALA A 96 6.18 -6.31 4.79
C ALA A 96 4.85 -6.48 4.05
N LEU A 97 4.40 -7.72 3.85
CA LEU A 97 3.18 -8.01 3.10
C LEU A 97 1.93 -8.02 4.01
N SER A 98 2.13 -7.86 5.32
CA SER A 98 1.07 -7.73 6.32
C SER A 98 1.42 -6.72 7.41
N ALA A 99 0.40 -6.15 8.04
CA ALA A 99 0.54 -5.32 9.23
C ALA A 99 1.21 -6.09 10.38
N TRP A 100 0.96 -7.39 10.46
CA TRP A 100 1.56 -8.26 11.46
C TRP A 100 3.06 -8.49 11.25
N GLU A 101 3.48 -8.69 10.00
CA GLU A 101 4.91 -8.74 9.64
C GLU A 101 5.61 -7.41 9.94
N ALA A 102 4.99 -6.29 9.61
CA ALA A 102 5.52 -4.97 9.92
C ALA A 102 5.77 -4.80 11.43
N LEU A 103 4.77 -5.17 12.25
CA LEU A 103 4.89 -5.11 13.71
C LEU A 103 6.01 -6.02 14.25
N ARG A 104 6.14 -7.26 13.73
CA ARG A 104 7.24 -8.17 14.10
C ARG A 104 8.62 -7.62 13.78
N GLN A 105 8.71 -6.81 12.74
CA GLN A 105 9.94 -6.11 12.35
C GLN A 105 10.16 -4.80 13.14
N GLY A 106 9.40 -4.59 14.23
CA GLY A 106 9.51 -3.41 15.10
C GLY A 106 8.93 -2.13 14.49
N GLN A 107 8.11 -2.25 13.45
CA GLN A 107 7.53 -1.12 12.74
C GLN A 107 6.09 -0.85 13.21
N GLN A 108 5.55 0.29 12.76
CA GLN A 108 4.11 0.53 12.86
C GLN A 108 3.35 -0.58 12.11
N ALA A 109 2.16 -0.93 12.59
CA ALA A 109 1.31 -1.98 12.04
C ALA A 109 0.73 -1.65 10.65
N GLN A 110 1.58 -1.32 9.69
CA GLN A 110 1.24 -1.00 8.31
C GLN A 110 2.19 -1.77 7.39
N GLY A 111 1.62 -2.71 6.61
CA GLY A 111 2.35 -3.37 5.53
C GLY A 111 2.77 -2.36 4.45
N GLY A 112 3.76 -2.72 3.65
CA GLY A 112 4.25 -1.88 2.58
C GLY A 112 5.73 -2.10 2.25
N VAL A 113 6.15 -1.60 1.09
CA VAL A 113 7.56 -1.38 0.77
C VAL A 113 8.13 -0.20 1.57
N ARG A 114 9.34 -0.40 2.10
CA ARG A 114 10.09 0.61 2.86
C ARG A 114 11.15 1.26 2.00
N PHE A 115 11.21 2.58 2.08
CA PHE A 115 12.16 3.40 1.33
C PHE A 115 13.12 4.10 2.28
N GLU A 116 14.35 4.33 1.81
CA GLU A 116 15.28 5.24 2.49
C GLU A 116 14.91 6.69 2.17
N ASP A 117 14.03 7.26 3.00
CA ASP A 117 13.44 8.58 2.78
C ASP A 117 14.31 9.74 3.28
N GLY A 118 15.58 9.50 3.66
CA GLY A 118 16.44 10.51 4.29
C GLY A 118 16.56 11.81 3.50
N ASN A 119 16.53 11.74 2.16
CA ASN A 119 16.54 12.93 1.30
C ASN A 119 15.23 13.73 1.34
N LEU A 120 14.08 13.05 1.40
CA LEU A 120 12.76 13.70 1.53
C LEU A 120 12.60 14.27 2.94
N GLN A 121 13.01 13.52 3.95
CA GLN A 121 12.91 13.92 5.34
C GLN A 121 13.78 15.14 5.64
N ALA A 122 15.04 15.16 5.20
CA ALA A 122 15.91 16.32 5.34
C ALA A 122 15.31 17.57 4.67
N GLN A 123 14.75 17.43 3.47
CA GLN A 123 14.07 18.52 2.77
C GLN A 123 12.84 19.04 3.54
N LEU A 124 12.02 18.13 4.09
CA LEU A 124 10.88 18.52 4.92
C LEU A 124 11.31 19.23 6.21
N GLU A 125 12.42 18.81 6.82
CA GLU A 125 13.01 19.45 8.01
C GLU A 125 13.59 20.84 7.71
N GLU A 126 14.20 21.01 6.54
CA GLU A 126 14.68 22.30 6.02
C GLU A 126 13.53 23.22 5.55
N GLY A 127 12.29 22.72 5.52
CA GLY A 127 11.09 23.49 5.18
C GLY A 127 10.86 23.68 3.67
N TYR A 128 11.60 22.99 2.80
CA TYR A 128 11.40 23.05 1.35
C TYR A 128 11.57 21.66 0.70
N VAL A 129 10.74 21.34 -0.29
CA VAL A 129 10.88 20.10 -1.08
C VAL A 129 11.02 20.45 -2.54
N THR A 130 12.02 19.88 -3.21
CA THR A 130 12.25 20.15 -4.64
C THR A 130 11.16 19.52 -5.51
N GLY A 131 10.85 20.15 -6.65
CA GLY A 131 9.89 19.60 -7.61
C GLY A 131 10.26 18.18 -8.07
N ALA A 132 11.55 17.90 -8.26
CA ALA A 132 12.06 16.59 -8.64
C ALA A 132 11.84 15.53 -7.56
N THR A 133 12.07 15.87 -6.28
CA THR A 133 11.74 15.00 -5.14
C THR A 133 10.25 14.69 -5.13
N VAL A 134 9.41 15.72 -5.26
CA VAL A 134 7.95 15.53 -5.31
C VAL A 134 7.53 14.61 -6.45
N ASP A 135 8.06 14.82 -7.66
CA ASP A 135 7.77 13.99 -8.81
C ASP A 135 8.16 12.53 -8.60
N ARG A 136 9.34 12.30 -8.02
CA ARG A 136 9.84 10.96 -7.73
C ARG A 136 8.92 10.22 -6.78
N TYR A 137 8.61 10.80 -5.62
CA TYR A 137 7.78 10.13 -4.61
C TYR A 137 6.32 10.01 -5.03
N CYS A 138 5.78 10.96 -5.81
CA CYS A 138 4.44 10.82 -6.37
C CYS A 138 4.34 9.60 -7.31
N GLN A 139 5.36 9.35 -8.13
CA GLN A 139 5.39 8.18 -9.01
C GLN A 139 5.48 6.88 -8.20
N VAL A 140 6.38 6.84 -7.21
CA VAL A 140 6.55 5.66 -6.33
C VAL A 140 5.25 5.34 -5.60
N TRP A 141 4.65 6.30 -4.90
CA TRP A 141 3.43 6.07 -4.12
C TRP A 141 2.19 5.78 -4.99
N LEU A 142 2.13 6.25 -6.23
CA LEU A 142 1.01 5.90 -7.11
C LEU A 142 1.20 4.54 -7.82
N ALA A 143 2.42 3.99 -7.82
CA ALA A 143 2.75 2.78 -8.56
C ALA A 143 1.98 1.54 -8.09
N GLY A 144 1.76 1.35 -6.79
CA GLY A 144 0.99 0.21 -6.29
C GLY A 144 -0.46 0.20 -6.79
N GLY A 145 -1.13 1.35 -6.73
CA GLY A 145 -2.47 1.50 -7.31
C GLY A 145 -2.51 1.34 -8.84
N VAL A 146 -1.46 1.76 -9.54
CA VAL A 146 -1.34 1.53 -11.00
C VAL A 146 -1.17 0.05 -11.31
N ALA A 147 -0.35 -0.67 -10.55
CA ALA A 147 -0.15 -2.10 -10.69
C ALA A 147 -1.48 -2.87 -10.49
N GLU A 148 -2.23 -2.55 -9.44
CA GLU A 148 -3.57 -3.11 -9.24
C GLU A 148 -4.51 -2.85 -10.43
N GLN A 149 -4.49 -1.61 -10.96
CA GLN A 149 -5.33 -1.23 -12.09
C GLN A 149 -4.98 -2.02 -13.36
N LEU A 150 -3.70 -2.32 -13.58
CA LEU A 150 -3.23 -3.09 -14.74
C LEU A 150 -3.62 -4.57 -14.64
N VAL A 151 -3.52 -5.17 -13.45
CA VAL A 151 -3.75 -6.60 -13.23
C VAL A 151 -5.24 -6.92 -13.06
N TYR A 152 -5.98 -6.08 -12.31
CA TYR A 152 -7.34 -6.39 -11.88
C TYR A 152 -8.41 -5.45 -12.47
N GLY A 153 -8.00 -4.37 -13.15
CA GLY A 153 -8.92 -3.37 -13.68
C GLY A 153 -9.55 -2.46 -12.61
N THR A 154 -9.24 -2.64 -11.33
CA THR A 154 -9.74 -1.85 -10.21
C THR A 154 -8.65 -1.61 -9.18
N VAL A 155 -8.75 -0.50 -8.44
CA VAL A 155 -7.84 -0.12 -7.36
C VAL A 155 -8.56 -0.18 -6.02
N GLU A 156 -8.03 -0.95 -5.07
CA GLU A 156 -8.61 -1.12 -3.73
C GLU A 156 -7.65 -0.70 -2.60
N GLY A 157 -6.32 -0.83 -2.78
CA GLY A 157 -5.31 -0.59 -1.72
C GLY A 157 -4.70 0.82 -1.66
N ALA A 158 -4.89 1.68 -2.66
CA ALA A 158 -4.11 2.93 -2.80
C ALA A 158 -4.57 4.12 -1.92
N GLY A 159 -5.33 3.89 -0.85
CA GLY A 159 -5.93 4.95 -0.03
C GLY A 159 -4.86 5.78 0.70
N ASP A 160 -3.99 5.10 1.43
CA ASP A 160 -2.92 5.72 2.22
C ASP A 160 -1.91 6.43 1.34
N ASP A 161 -1.54 5.83 0.21
CA ASP A 161 -0.58 6.42 -0.72
C ASP A 161 -1.13 7.68 -1.39
N ARG A 162 -2.41 7.68 -1.78
CA ARG A 162 -3.06 8.90 -2.26
C ARG A 162 -3.07 9.99 -1.20
N GLN A 163 -3.20 9.64 0.08
CA GLN A 163 -3.12 10.60 1.17
C GLN A 163 -1.68 11.12 1.36
N LYS A 164 -0.65 10.27 1.28
CA LYS A 164 0.77 10.67 1.29
C LYS A 164 1.07 11.64 0.15
N VAL A 165 0.64 11.33 -1.07
CA VAL A 165 0.76 12.21 -2.25
C VAL A 165 0.05 13.54 -2.04
N ARG A 166 -1.19 13.53 -1.52
CA ARG A 166 -1.93 14.78 -1.23
C ARG A 166 -1.22 15.66 -0.21
N ARG A 167 -0.66 15.06 0.85
CA ARG A 167 0.12 15.76 1.87
C ARG A 167 1.40 16.34 1.26
N LEU A 168 2.15 15.56 0.50
CA LEU A 168 3.37 16.02 -0.16
C LEU A 168 3.11 17.19 -1.13
N LEU A 169 2.06 17.09 -1.95
CA LEU A 169 1.68 18.15 -2.87
C LEU A 169 1.18 19.41 -2.18
N ALA A 170 0.73 19.33 -0.92
CA ALA A 170 0.30 20.50 -0.15
C ALA A 170 1.47 21.44 0.23
N TYR A 171 2.71 20.94 0.20
CA TYR A 171 3.90 21.78 0.40
C TYR A 171 4.27 22.62 -0.83
N LEU A 172 3.68 22.34 -2.00
CA LEU A 172 3.94 23.10 -3.21
C LEU A 172 3.00 24.32 -3.30
N PRO A 173 3.51 25.52 -3.62
CA PRO A 173 2.70 26.73 -3.80
C PRO A 173 2.02 26.75 -5.19
N VAL A 174 1.22 25.71 -5.48
CA VAL A 174 0.56 25.52 -6.78
C VAL A 174 -0.95 25.32 -6.61
N SER A 175 -1.70 25.57 -7.69
CA SER A 175 -3.16 25.49 -7.64
C SER A 175 -3.65 24.06 -7.39
N PRO A 176 -4.88 23.84 -6.88
CA PRO A 176 -5.47 22.51 -6.79
C PRO A 176 -5.52 21.77 -8.14
N GLN A 177 -5.71 22.49 -9.24
CA GLN A 177 -5.73 21.93 -10.59
C GLN A 177 -4.34 21.40 -10.99
N ASP A 178 -3.28 22.15 -10.69
CA ASP A 178 -1.90 21.73 -10.96
C ASP A 178 -1.52 20.50 -10.13
N ARG A 179 -1.96 20.44 -8.86
CA ARG A 179 -1.77 19.25 -8.02
C ARG A 179 -2.45 18.02 -8.64
N GLN A 180 -3.68 18.16 -9.14
CA GLN A 180 -4.37 17.07 -9.83
C GLN A 180 -3.66 16.67 -11.12
N GLN A 181 -3.16 17.64 -11.89
CA GLN A 181 -2.40 17.38 -13.10
C GLN A 181 -1.10 16.62 -12.80
N LYS A 182 -0.40 16.98 -11.73
CA LYS A 182 0.81 16.29 -11.27
C LYS A 182 0.53 14.85 -10.86
N GLN A 183 -0.60 14.59 -10.18
CA GLN A 183 -1.04 13.21 -9.88
C GLN A 183 -1.33 12.40 -11.15
N ARG A 184 -2.05 12.98 -12.12
CA ARG A 184 -2.32 12.32 -13.41
C ARG A 184 -1.02 11.98 -14.15
N TRP A 185 -0.10 12.94 -14.22
CA TRP A 185 1.21 12.75 -14.83
C TRP A 185 1.99 11.63 -14.13
N ALA A 186 2.10 11.66 -12.81
CA ALA A 186 2.82 10.64 -12.04
C ALA A 186 2.21 9.24 -12.22
N THR A 187 0.88 9.14 -12.27
CA THR A 187 0.16 7.89 -12.58
C THR A 187 0.54 7.36 -13.97
N LEU A 188 0.60 8.22 -14.98
CA LEU A 188 0.99 7.84 -16.34
C LEU A 188 2.45 7.39 -16.43
N GLN A 189 3.36 8.06 -15.71
CA GLN A 189 4.77 7.66 -15.66
C GLN A 189 4.94 6.31 -14.98
N ALA A 190 4.31 6.10 -13.83
CA ALA A 190 4.31 4.81 -13.14
C ALA A 190 3.75 3.70 -14.04
N LYS A 191 2.66 3.97 -14.76
CA LYS A 191 2.09 3.03 -15.75
C LYS A 191 3.09 2.70 -16.85
N SER A 192 3.72 3.70 -17.44
CA SER A 192 4.72 3.50 -18.49
C SER A 192 5.91 2.67 -18.01
N MET A 193 6.40 2.91 -16.79
CA MET A 193 7.50 2.12 -16.20
C MET A 193 7.08 0.66 -15.97
N LEU A 194 5.91 0.44 -15.36
CA LEU A 194 5.39 -0.92 -15.13
C LEU A 194 5.20 -1.69 -16.44
N GLN A 195 4.64 -1.06 -17.47
CA GLN A 195 4.41 -1.71 -18.76
C GLN A 195 5.71 -2.00 -19.52
N ARG A 196 6.71 -1.10 -19.44
CA ARG A 196 8.02 -1.31 -20.10
C ARG A 196 8.88 -2.36 -19.43
N HIS A 197 8.72 -2.54 -18.12
CA HIS A 197 9.47 -3.49 -17.31
C HIS A 197 8.56 -4.61 -16.78
N TRP A 198 7.62 -5.07 -17.60
CA TRP A 198 6.61 -6.05 -17.17
C TRP A 198 7.21 -7.39 -16.75
N ASP A 199 8.20 -7.90 -17.49
CA ASP A 199 8.85 -9.18 -17.15
C ASP A 199 9.58 -9.12 -15.79
N SER A 200 10.26 -7.99 -15.53
CA SER A 200 10.88 -7.72 -14.22
C SER A 200 9.83 -7.56 -13.12
N TYR A 201 8.69 -6.93 -13.43
CA TYR A 201 7.56 -6.81 -12.51
C TYR A 201 6.98 -8.18 -12.13
N GLU A 202 6.74 -9.07 -13.10
CA GLU A 202 6.23 -10.42 -12.84
C GLU A 202 7.22 -11.27 -12.05
N THR A 203 8.51 -11.17 -12.36
CA THR A 203 9.57 -11.83 -11.59
C THR A 203 9.56 -11.33 -10.14
N LEU A 204 9.44 -10.01 -9.95
CA LEU A 204 9.38 -9.39 -8.63
C LEU A 204 8.15 -9.84 -7.84
N VAL A 205 6.98 -9.94 -8.48
CA VAL A 205 5.76 -10.49 -7.85
C VAL A 205 6.01 -11.89 -7.32
N GLN A 206 6.69 -12.76 -8.08
CA GLN A 206 7.00 -14.11 -7.63
C GLN A 206 7.99 -14.12 -6.45
N LEU A 207 9.04 -13.29 -6.51
CA LEU A 207 10.01 -13.16 -5.42
C LEU A 207 9.37 -12.67 -4.12
N LEU A 208 8.48 -11.67 -4.20
CA LEU A 208 7.73 -11.20 -3.04
C LEU A 208 6.79 -12.28 -2.50
N ARG A 209 6.12 -13.04 -3.38
CA ARG A 209 5.27 -14.18 -2.99
C ARG A 209 6.06 -15.24 -2.22
N ASP A 210 7.31 -15.47 -2.61
CA ASP A 210 8.23 -16.41 -1.98
C ASP A 210 8.96 -15.83 -0.75
N ASN A 211 8.65 -14.59 -0.35
CA ASN A 211 9.31 -13.86 0.73
C ASN A 211 10.84 -13.76 0.55
N ALA A 212 11.29 -13.57 -0.68
CA ALA A 212 12.71 -13.45 -1.03
C ALA A 212 13.35 -12.21 -0.38
N LEU A 213 14.69 -12.21 -0.29
CA LEU A 213 15.41 -11.08 0.28
C LEU A 213 15.26 -9.84 -0.62
N VAL A 214 15.32 -8.66 0.01
CA VAL A 214 15.24 -7.36 -0.68
C VAL A 214 16.31 -7.25 -1.77
N GLU A 215 17.50 -7.79 -1.51
CA GLU A 215 18.59 -7.76 -2.48
C GLU A 215 18.29 -8.57 -3.73
N ASP A 216 17.73 -9.77 -3.59
CA ASP A 216 17.34 -10.62 -4.73
C ASP A 216 16.25 -9.92 -5.56
N CYS A 217 15.28 -9.32 -4.88
CA CYS A 217 14.23 -8.51 -5.51
C CYS A 217 14.82 -7.33 -6.30
N ARG A 218 15.79 -6.62 -5.72
CA ARG A 218 16.48 -5.49 -6.36
C ARG A 218 17.29 -5.93 -7.59
N GLN A 219 17.99 -7.04 -7.49
CA GLN A 219 18.75 -7.60 -8.61
C GLN A 219 17.83 -8.01 -9.77
N ALA A 220 16.65 -8.58 -9.49
CA ALA A 220 15.69 -8.93 -10.52
C ALA A 220 15.20 -7.71 -11.34
N VAL A 221 15.02 -6.57 -10.68
CA VAL A 221 14.66 -5.31 -11.36
C VAL A 221 15.83 -4.80 -12.21
N LEU A 222 17.03 -4.72 -11.65
CA LEU A 222 18.20 -4.16 -12.33
C LEU A 222 18.70 -5.06 -13.47
N GLY A 223 18.61 -6.37 -13.32
CA GLY A 223 18.98 -7.36 -14.34
C GLY A 223 18.20 -7.17 -15.64
N GLY A 224 16.88 -6.95 -15.54
CA GLY A 224 16.03 -6.68 -16.71
C GLY A 224 16.31 -5.34 -17.39
N THR A 225 16.73 -4.31 -16.63
CA THR A 225 17.05 -3.00 -17.23
C THR A 225 18.28 -3.02 -18.13
N ASN A 226 19.27 -3.86 -17.81
CA ASN A 226 20.49 -3.98 -18.62
C ASN A 226 20.22 -4.64 -19.98
N GLU A 227 19.29 -5.59 -20.04
CA GLU A 227 18.89 -6.24 -21.30
C GLU A 227 18.09 -5.28 -22.21
N THR A 228 17.21 -4.45 -21.65
CA THR A 228 16.47 -3.44 -22.43
C THR A 228 17.40 -2.39 -23.04
N ALA A 229 18.41 -1.92 -22.29
CA ALA A 229 19.39 -0.93 -22.75
C ALA A 229 20.32 -1.47 -23.87
N LEU A 230 20.59 -2.79 -23.87
CA LEU A 230 21.35 -3.46 -24.93
C LEU A 230 20.50 -3.65 -26.21
N GLY A 231 19.20 -3.90 -26.08
CA GLY A 231 18.26 -4.01 -27.19
C GLY A 231 18.11 -2.71 -27.99
N GLU A 232 17.95 -1.57 -27.31
CA GLU A 232 17.81 -0.25 -27.96
C GLU A 232 19.10 0.20 -28.67
N ARG A 233 20.28 -0.12 -28.13
CA ARG A 233 21.57 0.15 -28.79
C ARG A 233 21.78 -0.67 -30.07
N SER A 234 21.23 -1.88 -30.15
CA SER A 234 21.33 -2.72 -31.36
C SER A 234 20.39 -2.26 -32.50
N SER A 235 19.26 -1.64 -32.17
CA SER A 235 18.28 -1.15 -33.14
C SER A 235 18.61 0.25 -33.69
N GLY A 236 19.39 1.07 -32.94
CA GLY A 236 19.83 2.40 -33.38
C GLY A 236 21.02 2.42 -34.35
N MET A 237 21.58 1.25 -34.70
CA MET A 237 22.73 1.14 -35.61
C MET A 237 22.35 0.63 -37.01
N ARG A 238 21.04 0.56 -37.31
CA ARG A 238 20.48 0.32 -38.65
C ARG A 238 19.60 1.49 -39.05
N GLY A 239 20.22 2.61 -39.42
CA GLY A 239 19.56 3.81 -39.95
C GLY A 239 20.57 4.62 -40.75
#